data_AF-D9PK57-F1
#
_entry.id   AF-D9PK57-F1
#
_cell.length_a   1.000
_cell.length_b   1.000
_cell.length_c   1.000
_cell.angle_alpha   90.00
_cell.angle_beta   90.00
_cell.angle_gamma   90.00
#
_symmetry.space_group_name_H-M   'P 1'
#
loop_
_entity.id
_entity.type
_entity.pdbx_description
1 polymer ?
#
loop_
_entity_poly.entity_id
_entity_poly.type
_entity_poly.pdbx_seq_one_letter_code
_entity_poly.pdbx_strand_id
1 'polypeptide(L)'
;METLFMSLTYSGSLRSMAPKYKAENGLEVIRPLIFVRENDIRKFTNKNNIKTIGNEFCVGLKGEKKSYVREEIKTLLAGLESKNQFLFPSIKNALQNPDINSLFVVPKRKNIFDYLFF
;
A
#
# COMPACT_ATOMS: atom_id res chain seq x y z
N MET A 1 2.63 -0.36 -2.76
CA MET A 1 2.35 -1.82 -2.73
C MET A 1 3.02 -2.49 -1.55
N GLU A 2 4.21 -2.04 -1.20
CA GLU A 2 4.99 -2.39 -0.01
C GLU A 2 4.13 -2.48 1.25
N THR A 3 3.31 -1.47 1.55
CA THR A 3 2.44 -1.47 2.74
C THR A 3 1.42 -2.60 2.75
N LEU A 4 0.87 -3.00 1.58
CA LEU A 4 -0.02 -4.15 1.47
C LEU A 4 0.73 -5.45 1.82
N PHE A 5 1.94 -5.61 1.28
CA PHE A 5 2.74 -6.79 1.57
C PHE A 5 3.20 -6.81 3.03
N MET A 6 3.59 -5.67 3.60
CA MET A 6 3.90 -5.55 5.03
C MET A 6 2.71 -5.99 5.89
N SER A 7 1.51 -5.47 5.60
CA SER A 7 0.32 -5.80 6.40
C SER A 7 -0.07 -7.26 6.23
N LEU A 8 0.14 -7.83 5.04
CA LEU A 8 -0.18 -9.22 4.72
C LEU A 8 0.79 -10.19 5.42
N THR A 9 2.10 -9.96 5.32
CA THR A 9 3.12 -10.90 5.81
C THR A 9 3.45 -10.74 7.29
N TYR A 10 3.39 -9.53 7.85
CA TYR A 10 3.77 -9.28 9.25
C TYR A 10 2.56 -9.07 10.16
N SER A 11 1.48 -8.48 9.66
CA SER A 11 0.28 -8.19 10.47
C SER A 11 -0.90 -9.12 10.20
N GLY A 12 -0.78 -10.06 9.26
CA GLY A 12 -1.84 -11.01 8.90
C GLY A 12 -3.14 -10.34 8.41
N SER A 13 -3.05 -9.13 7.86
CA SER A 13 -4.21 -8.32 7.51
C SER A 13 -4.14 -7.84 6.06
N LEU A 14 -5.25 -7.99 5.34
CA LEU A 14 -5.37 -7.49 3.98
C LEU A 14 -5.76 -6.00 4.03
N ARG A 15 -4.75 -5.11 4.10
CA ARG A 15 -4.94 -3.66 4.17
C ARG A 15 -4.09 -2.97 3.12
N SER A 16 -4.73 -2.26 2.20
CA SER A 16 -4.07 -1.29 1.34
C SER A 16 -4.25 0.12 1.92
N MET A 17 -3.37 1.05 1.55
CA MET A 17 -3.57 2.46 1.91
C MET A 17 -4.74 2.99 1.08
N ALA A 18 -5.84 3.43 1.70
CA ALA A 18 -6.96 4.00 0.95
C ALA A 18 -6.53 5.28 0.20
N PRO A 19 -7.05 5.53 -1.02
CA PRO A 19 -6.76 6.76 -1.77
C PRO A 19 -7.24 8.01 -1.03
N LYS A 20 -8.32 7.88 -0.26
CA LYS A 20 -8.94 8.93 0.54
C LYS A 20 -9.37 8.35 1.89
N TYR A 21 -9.01 9.00 2.99
CA TYR A 21 -9.50 8.63 4.33
C TYR A 21 -9.48 9.82 5.28
N LYS A 22 -10.31 9.76 6.32
CA LYS A 22 -10.33 10.74 7.40
C LYS A 22 -9.40 10.27 8.53
N ALA A 23 -8.41 11.08 8.86
CA ALA A 23 -7.51 10.82 9.99
C ALA A 23 -8.21 11.12 11.32
N GLU A 24 -7.70 10.55 12.42
CA GLU A 24 -8.29 10.70 13.76
C GLU A 24 -8.35 12.17 14.23
N ASN A 25 -7.42 13.00 13.74
CA ASN A 25 -7.39 14.44 13.97
C ASN A 25 -8.42 15.23 13.15
N GLY A 26 -9.34 14.56 12.45
CA GLY A 26 -10.39 15.18 11.66
C GLY A 26 -9.98 15.63 10.26
N LEU A 27 -8.69 15.53 9.90
CA LEU A 27 -8.20 15.93 8.58
C LEU A 27 -8.50 14.86 7.53
N GLU A 28 -8.87 15.32 6.33
CA GLU A 28 -9.06 14.45 5.17
C GLU A 28 -7.74 14.32 4.40
N VAL A 29 -7.23 13.10 4.30
CA VAL A 29 -5.97 12.81 3.62
C VAL A 29 -6.26 12.21 2.25
N ILE A 30 -5.72 12.85 1.21
CA ILE A 30 -5.85 12.44 -0.19
C ILE A 30 -4.49 12.01 -0.73
N ARG A 31 -4.43 10.86 -1.41
CA ARG A 31 -3.22 10.30 -2.02
C ARG A 31 -3.34 10.31 -3.55
N PRO A 32 -3.05 11.44 -4.23
CA PRO A 32 -3.25 11.56 -5.67
C PRO A 32 -2.35 10.62 -6.50
N LEU A 33 -1.16 10.29 -5.98
CA LEU A 33 -0.17 9.47 -6.68
C LEU A 33 -0.21 7.98 -6.27
N ILE A 34 -1.30 7.51 -5.67
CA ILE A 34 -1.39 6.14 -5.13
C ILE A 34 -1.14 5.03 -6.17
N PHE A 35 -1.50 5.26 -7.43
CA PHE A 35 -1.33 4.30 -8.52
C PHE A 35 -0.04 4.49 -9.31
N VAL A 36 0.72 5.56 -9.05
CA VAL A 36 1.95 5.85 -9.78
C VAL A 36 3.10 5.03 -9.18
N ARG A 37 3.90 4.39 -10.03
CA ARG A 37 5.05 3.60 -9.56
C ARG A 37 6.22 4.50 -9.17
N GLU A 38 7.00 4.08 -8.19
CA GLU A 38 8.19 4.81 -7.73
C GLU A 38 9.19 5.05 -8.88
N ASN A 39 9.35 4.07 -9.78
CA ASN A 39 10.23 4.21 -10.93
C ASN A 39 9.76 5.31 -11.90
N ASP A 40 8.45 5.45 -12.07
CA ASP A 40 7.87 6.45 -12.97
C ASP A 40 8.01 7.85 -12.36
N ILE A 41 7.86 7.97 -11.03
CA ILE A 41 8.17 9.22 -10.29
C ILE A 41 9.64 9.60 -10.48
N ARG A 42 10.56 8.64 -10.34
CA ARG A 42 12.00 8.89 -10.54
C ARG A 42 12.32 9.37 -11.95
N LYS A 43 11.76 8.71 -12.97
CA LYS A 43 11.91 9.13 -14.38
C LYS A 43 11.35 10.53 -14.61
N PHE A 44 10.19 10.83 -14.03
CA PHE A 44 9.58 12.16 -14.13
C PHE A 44 10.46 13.23 -13.50
N THR A 45 10.99 13.00 -12.30
CA THR A 45 11.93 13.91 -11.62
C THR A 45 13.17 14.17 -12.48
N ASN A 46 13.80 13.12 -12.99
CA ASN A 46 15.01 13.22 -13.82
C ASN A 46 14.74 13.97 -15.13
N LYS A 47 13.62 13.69 -15.79
CA LYS A 47 13.23 14.35 -17.04
C LYS A 47 12.98 15.85 -16.86
N ASN A 48 12.44 16.25 -15.71
CA ASN A 48 12.10 17.64 -15.40
C ASN A 48 13.18 18.37 -14.59
N ASN A 49 14.35 17.76 -14.36
CA ASN A 49 15.44 18.31 -13.54
C ASN A 49 14.98 18.79 -12.15
N ILE A 50 14.02 18.09 -11.55
CA ILE A 50 13.50 18.44 -10.22
C ILE A 50 14.52 17.99 -9.18
N LYS A 51 15.05 18.92 -8.37
CA LYS A 51 15.99 18.59 -7.30
C LYS A 51 15.25 17.89 -6.15
N THR A 52 15.45 16.58 -6.03
CA THR A 52 14.97 15.83 -4.87
C THR A 52 15.97 15.92 -3.72
N ILE A 53 15.47 16.17 -2.51
CA ILE A 53 16.25 16.04 -1.28
C ILE A 53 16.45 14.54 -1.05
N GLY A 54 17.70 14.10 -0.89
CA GLY A 54 17.98 12.70 -0.64
C GLY A 54 17.75 12.31 0.82
N ASN A 55 17.84 11.00 1.06
CA ASN A 55 17.61 10.38 2.36
C ASN A 55 18.61 10.82 3.44
N GLU A 56 19.69 11.49 3.07
CA GLU A 56 20.74 12.02 3.93
C GLU A 56 20.29 13.14 4.88
N PHE A 57 19.15 13.80 4.63
CA PHE A 57 18.61 14.86 5.49
C PHE A 57 17.55 14.38 6.48
N CYS A 58 17.06 13.14 6.35
CA CYS A 58 16.04 12.63 7.25
C CYS A 58 16.70 12.13 8.54
N VAL A 59 16.40 12.80 9.66
CA VAL A 59 16.92 12.46 10.99
C VAL A 59 16.57 11.02 11.40
N GLY A 60 15.47 10.48 10.87
CA GLY A 60 15.07 9.07 11.06
C GLY A 60 15.83 8.05 10.20
N LEU A 61 16.60 8.50 9.19
CA LEU A 61 17.44 7.65 8.32
C LEU A 61 18.94 7.73 8.67
N LYS A 62 19.36 8.73 9.47
CA LYS A 62 20.69 8.78 10.10
C LYS A 62 20.75 7.82 11.29
N GLY A 63 20.74 6.51 11.03
CA GLY A 63 20.90 5.44 12.03
C GLY A 63 20.29 4.10 11.58
N GLU A 64 20.33 3.10 12.47
CA GLU A 64 19.72 1.75 12.30
C GLU A 64 18.18 1.75 12.20
N LYS A 65 17.55 2.92 11.95
CA LYS A 65 16.09 3.10 11.89
C LYS A 65 15.54 3.12 10.47
N LYS A 66 16.29 2.66 9.47
CA LYS A 66 15.67 2.17 8.25
C LYS A 66 14.78 0.99 8.63
N SER A 67 13.51 1.02 8.23
CA SER A 67 12.64 -0.14 8.43
C SER A 67 13.18 -1.28 7.56
N TYR A 68 14.00 -2.15 8.15
CA TYR A 68 14.61 -3.31 7.52
C TYR A 68 13.57 -4.11 6.73
N VAL A 69 12.39 -4.32 7.34
CA VAL A 69 11.22 -4.95 6.72
C VAL A 69 10.77 -4.29 5.41
N ARG A 70 10.79 -2.96 5.33
CA ARG A 70 10.35 -2.24 4.13
C ARG A 70 11.37 -2.37 3.00
N GLU A 71 12.67 -2.42 3.32
CA GLU A 71 13.72 -2.68 2.34
C GLU A 71 13.71 -4.14 1.84
N GLU A 72 13.48 -5.10 2.73
CA GLU A 72 13.31 -6.52 2.37
C GLU A 72 12.14 -6.72 1.40
N ILE A 73 10.97 -6.17 1.74
CA ILE A 73 9.77 -6.28 0.87
C ILE A 73 10.00 -5.60 -0.47
N LYS A 74 10.71 -4.46 -0.50
CA LYS A 74 11.05 -3.79 -1.76
C LYS A 74 11.92 -4.67 -2.64
N THR A 75 12.89 -5.35 -2.05
CA THR A 75 13.78 -6.30 -2.75
C THR A 75 12.99 -7.52 -3.25
N LEU A 76 12.11 -8.07 -2.43
CA LEU A 76 11.22 -9.17 -2.80
C LEU A 76 10.32 -8.78 -3.98
N LEU A 77 9.68 -7.62 -3.93
CA LEU A 77 8.79 -7.14 -4.99
C LEU A 77 9.55 -6.92 -6.30
N ALA A 78 10.76 -6.36 -6.24
CA ALA A 78 11.61 -6.21 -7.43
C ALA A 78 11.95 -7.57 -8.08
N GLY A 79 12.22 -8.59 -7.26
CA GLY A 79 12.46 -9.96 -7.74
C GLY A 79 11.21 -10.64 -8.30
N LEU A 80 10.02 -10.29 -7.83
CA LEU A 80 8.76 -10.80 -8.39
C LEU A 80 8.40 -10.06 -9.69
N GLU A 81 8.63 -8.75 -9.78
CA GLU A 81 8.43 -7.97 -11.02
C GLU A 81 9.32 -8.45 -12.15
N SER A 82 10.57 -8.82 -11.85
CA SER A 82 11.50 -9.31 -12.88
C SER A 82 11.04 -10.62 -13.51
N LYS A 83 10.31 -11.45 -12.75
CA LYS A 83 9.72 -12.71 -13.22
C LYS A 83 8.34 -12.51 -13.87
N ASN A 84 7.56 -11.54 -13.40
CA ASN A 84 6.22 -11.26 -13.90
C ASN A 84 5.97 -9.74 -14.01
N GLN A 85 6.03 -9.24 -15.25
CA GLN A 85 5.79 -7.82 -15.55
C GLN A 85 4.34 -7.37 -15.26
N PHE A 86 3.39 -8.31 -15.22
CA PHE A 86 1.97 -8.05 -14.94
C PHE A 86 1.60 -8.14 -13.46
N LEU A 87 2.58 -8.38 -12.57
CA LEU A 87 2.33 -8.53 -11.13
C LEU A 87 1.51 -7.37 -10.54
N PHE A 88 1.90 -6.13 -10.85
CA PHE A 88 1.25 -4.93 -10.31
C PHE A 88 -0.18 -4.74 -10.82
N PRO A 89 -0.43 -4.75 -12.16
CA PRO A 89 -1.78 -4.73 -12.69
C PRO A 89 -2.68 -5.83 -12.11
N SER A 90 -2.16 -7.05 -12.00
CA SER A 90 -2.91 -8.19 -11.49
C SER A 90 -3.31 -8.01 -10.03
N ILE A 91 -2.38 -7.62 -9.14
CA ILE A 91 -2.71 -7.40 -7.73
C ILE A 91 -3.65 -6.19 -7.58
N LYS A 92 -3.45 -5.12 -8.37
CA LYS A 92 -4.36 -3.97 -8.36
C LYS A 92 -5.78 -4.40 -8.73
N ASN A 93 -5.94 -5.19 -9.79
CA ASN A 93 -7.25 -5.69 -10.20
C ASN A 93 -7.88 -6.58 -9.13
N ALA A 94 -7.08 -7.48 -8.52
CA ALA A 94 -7.54 -8.34 -7.44
C ALA A 94 -8.04 -7.56 -6.21
N LEU A 95 -7.41 -6.41 -5.89
CA LEU A 95 -7.85 -5.54 -4.81
C LEU A 95 -9.09 -4.69 -5.16
N GLN A 96 -9.25 -4.32 -6.43
CA GLN A 96 -10.41 -3.53 -6.87
C GLN A 96 -11.66 -4.39 -7.02
N ASN A 97 -11.49 -5.64 -7.45
CA ASN A 97 -12.57 -6.58 -7.72
C ASN A 97 -12.29 -7.92 -6.99
N PRO A 98 -12.34 -7.95 -5.64
CA PRO A 98 -12.19 -9.20 -4.91
C PRO A 98 -13.40 -10.10 -5.15
N ASP A 99 -13.17 -11.38 -5.38
CA ASP A 99 -14.24 -12.37 -5.39
C ASP A 99 -14.65 -12.69 -3.94
N ILE A 100 -15.68 -11.99 -3.47
CA ILE A 100 -16.14 -12.04 -2.07
C ILE A 100 -16.61 -13.45 -1.69
N ASN A 101 -17.10 -14.24 -2.66
CA ASN A 101 -17.62 -15.58 -2.41
C ASN A 101 -16.51 -16.62 -2.17
N SER A 102 -15.33 -16.44 -2.77
CA SER A 102 -14.18 -17.31 -2.54
C SER A 102 -13.29 -16.86 -1.37
N LEU A 103 -13.54 -15.67 -0.82
CA LEU A 103 -12.85 -15.19 0.36
C LEU A 103 -13.44 -15.81 1.64
N PHE A 104 -12.55 -16.24 2.53
CA PHE A 104 -12.90 -16.65 3.89
C PHE A 104 -13.30 -15.41 4.73
N VAL A 105 -14.46 -14.83 4.46
CA VAL A 105 -15.01 -13.72 5.24
C VAL A 105 -15.77 -14.30 6.41
N VAL A 106 -15.23 -14.14 7.63
CA VAL A 106 -16.03 -14.35 8.84
C VAL A 106 -17.08 -13.23 8.88
N PRO A 107 -18.38 -13.53 8.88
CA PRO A 107 -19.39 -12.50 9.02
C PRO A 107 -19.12 -11.73 10.32
N LYS A 108 -18.92 -10.41 10.25
CA LYS A 108 -18.95 -9.56 11.45
C LYS A 108 -20.28 -9.86 12.13
N ARG A 109 -20.26 -10.29 13.41
CA ARG A 109 -21.47 -10.54 14.21
C ARG A 109 -22.43 -9.38 13.97
N LYS A 110 -23.55 -9.64 13.28
CA LYS A 110 -24.65 -8.69 13.17
C LYS A 110 -25.10 -8.41 14.59
N ASN A 111 -25.17 -7.14 14.98
CA ASN A 111 -25.87 -6.78 16.20
C ASN A 111 -27.35 -7.10 15.97
N ILE A 112 -28.02 -7.61 17.01
CA ILE A 112 -29.43 -8.03 16.97
C ILE A 112 -30.39 -6.93 16.44
N PHE A 113 -29.94 -5.66 16.44
CA PHE A 113 -30.67 -4.49 15.97
C PHE A 113 -30.85 -4.38 14.46
N ASP A 114 -30.07 -5.09 13.63
CA ASP A 114 -30.23 -5.05 12.16
C ASP A 114 -31.46 -5.83 11.66
N TYR A 115 -32.14 -6.61 12.53
CA TYR A 115 -33.31 -7.41 12.17
C TYR A 115 -34.66 -6.70 12.39
N LEU A 116 -34.68 -5.48 12.94
CA LEU A 116 -35.93 -4.77 13.31
C LEU A 116 -36.40 -3.73 12.27
N PHE A 117 -35.83 -3.73 11.07
CA PHE A 117 -36.21 -2.81 9.98
C PHE A 117 -36.57 -3.51 8.66
N PHE A 118 -37.18 -4.70 8.76
CA PHE A 118 -37.92 -5.34 7.67
C PHE A 118 -39.27 -5.83 8.19
#